data_AF-A0A3E0NKB3-F1
#
_entry.id   AF-A0A3E0NKB3-F1
#
_cell.length_a   1.000
_cell.length_b   1.000
_cell.length_c   1.000
_cell.angle_alpha   90.00
_cell.angle_beta   90.00
_cell.angle_gamma   90.00
#
_symmetry.space_group_name_H-M   'P 1'
#
loop_
_entity.id
_entity.type
_entity.pdbx_description
1 polymer ?
#
loop_
_entity_poly.entity_id
_entity_poly.type
_entity_poly.pdbx_seq_one_letter_code
_entity_poly.pdbx_strand_id
1 'polypeptide(L)'
;MAAEQTPGLVHYLPIASTVLSAIFCSVLLRRWLVRRSGAHLLWWGIGIFFYGLGTGLESAITLFGNTAWLTKTWYVAGALLGGYPLAQGTVFLLLRWRTAWILTAITLPFLAVAATFVLLSPVDLAQLEAHRPSGSVLVWSWVRLLTPFINLYAVVFLIGGAILSSIRYARGRTAAHRARALGNASIAFGAILPGIGGSMAKAGLVEALYVGELIGLLFIWAGFALCVRAPMGAGASADAEARRTADDPAPAAA
;
A
#
# COMPACT_ATOMS: atom_id res chain seq x y z
N MET A 1 19.09 27.58 22.82
CA MET A 1 19.83 26.44 22.23
C MET A 1 18.98 25.20 22.45
N ALA A 2 18.21 24.78 21.45
CA ALA A 2 17.47 23.52 21.53
C ALA A 2 18.51 22.38 21.49
N ALA A 3 18.46 21.48 22.46
CA ALA A 3 19.33 20.30 22.49
C ALA A 3 19.21 19.55 21.16
N GLU A 4 20.34 19.24 20.51
CA GLU A 4 20.37 18.30 19.40
C GLU A 4 19.83 16.95 19.90
N GLN A 5 18.55 16.69 19.65
CA GLN A 5 17.98 15.37 19.87
C GLN A 5 18.56 14.45 18.80
N THR A 6 19.59 13.70 19.19
CA THR A 6 20.24 12.73 18.32
C THR A 6 19.22 11.65 17.93
N PRO A 7 19.10 11.28 16.64
CA PRO A 7 18.13 10.27 16.22
C PRO A 7 18.40 8.93 16.91
N GLY A 8 17.40 8.36 17.58
CA GLY A 8 17.46 7.00 18.12
C GLY A 8 17.50 5.93 17.01
N LEU A 9 17.89 4.70 17.35
CA LEU A 9 17.98 3.57 16.40
C LEU A 9 16.69 3.33 15.60
N VAL A 10 15.53 3.61 16.21
CA VAL A 10 14.21 3.40 15.57
C VAL A 10 13.99 4.32 14.37
N HIS A 11 14.62 5.50 14.34
CA HIS A 11 14.52 6.44 13.21
C HIS A 11 15.24 5.94 11.96
N TYR A 12 16.07 4.90 12.06
CA TYR A 12 16.73 4.27 10.92
C TYR A 12 15.92 3.11 10.33
N LEU A 13 14.82 2.66 10.97
CA LEU A 13 13.95 1.61 10.43
C LEU A 13 13.35 1.95 9.06
N PRO A 14 12.96 3.21 8.76
CA PRO A 14 12.46 3.57 7.43
C PRO A 14 13.45 3.25 6.30
N ILE A 15 14.77 3.21 6.56
CA ILE A 15 15.78 2.83 5.57
C ILE A 15 15.56 1.36 5.15
N ALA A 16 15.39 0.48 6.13
CA ALA A 16 15.10 -0.93 5.88
C ALA A 16 13.75 -1.09 5.15
N SER A 17 12.72 -0.36 5.57
CA SER A 17 11.41 -0.36 4.90
C SER A 17 11.51 0.10 3.44
N THR A 18 12.33 1.11 3.16
CA THR A 18 12.58 1.64 1.81
C THR A 18 13.21 0.57 0.91
N VAL A 19 14.29 -0.06 1.40
CA VAL A 19 15.00 -1.10 0.65
C VAL A 19 14.09 -2.30 0.38
N LEU A 20 13.38 -2.77 1.40
CA LEU A 20 12.44 -3.89 1.26
C LEU A 20 11.28 -3.56 0.31
N SER A 21 10.77 -2.32 0.36
CA SER A 21 9.72 -1.85 -0.55
C SER A 21 10.21 -1.81 -1.99
N ALA A 22 11.44 -1.36 -2.24
CA ALA A 22 12.03 -1.36 -3.58
C ALA A 22 12.15 -2.78 -4.17
N ILE A 23 12.60 -3.74 -3.34
CA ILE A 23 12.68 -5.15 -3.75
C ILE A 23 11.27 -5.70 -4.03
N PHE A 24 10.32 -5.47 -3.12
CA PHE A 24 8.97 -5.99 -3.26
C PHE A 24 8.22 -5.39 -4.45
N CYS A 25 8.40 -4.08 -4.69
CA CYS A 25 7.90 -3.38 -5.88
C CYS A 25 8.44 -4.03 -7.15
N SER A 26 9.76 -4.32 -7.21
CA SER A 26 10.39 -4.99 -8.35
C SER A 26 9.79 -6.37 -8.61
N VAL A 27 9.48 -7.13 -7.56
CA VAL A 27 8.80 -8.44 -7.66
C VAL A 27 7.40 -8.29 -8.27
N LEU A 28 6.63 -7.29 -7.83
CA LEU A 28 5.27 -7.02 -8.34
C LEU A 28 5.30 -6.58 -9.82
N LEU A 29 6.19 -5.66 -10.17
CA LEU A 29 6.32 -5.15 -11.54
C LEU A 29 6.80 -6.25 -12.49
N ARG A 30 7.80 -7.05 -12.09
CA ARG A 30 8.23 -8.21 -12.89
C ARG A 30 7.09 -9.18 -13.13
N ARG A 31 6.29 -9.48 -12.10
CA ARG A 31 5.13 -10.37 -12.23
C ARG A 31 4.05 -9.77 -13.15
N TRP A 32 3.81 -8.47 -13.07
CA TRP A 32 2.88 -7.77 -13.96
C TRP A 32 3.33 -7.86 -15.42
N LEU A 33 4.62 -7.59 -15.69
CA LEU A 33 5.20 -7.68 -17.03
C LEU A 33 5.10 -9.10 -17.63
N VAL A 34 5.29 -10.14 -16.81
CA VAL A 34 5.17 -11.54 -17.26
C VAL A 34 3.72 -11.95 -17.51
N ARG A 35 2.77 -11.55 -16.64
CA ARG A 35 1.36 -11.94 -16.80
C ARG A 35 0.58 -11.11 -17.82
N ARG A 36 0.97 -9.84 -18.03
CA ARG A 36 0.35 -8.83 -18.92
C ARG A 36 -1.17 -8.56 -18.74
N SER A 37 -1.88 -9.26 -17.85
CA SER A 37 -3.35 -9.18 -17.70
C SER A 37 -3.87 -8.85 -16.28
N GLY A 38 -3.05 -8.23 -15.43
CA GLY A 38 -3.42 -7.94 -14.04
C GLY A 38 -3.31 -6.46 -13.67
N ALA A 39 -4.33 -5.65 -13.96
CA ALA A 39 -4.36 -4.23 -13.54
C ALA A 39 -4.11 -4.06 -12.03
N HIS A 40 -4.63 -4.98 -11.21
CA HIS A 40 -4.40 -5.00 -9.75
C HIS A 40 -2.91 -5.11 -9.38
N LEU A 41 -2.09 -5.86 -10.13
CA LEU A 41 -0.65 -6.00 -9.85
C LEU A 41 0.09 -4.69 -10.11
N LEU A 42 -0.30 -3.94 -11.14
CA LEU A 42 0.27 -2.63 -11.42
C LEU A 42 -0.08 -1.65 -10.30
N TRP A 43 -1.35 -1.58 -9.92
CA TRP A 43 -1.79 -0.74 -8.80
C TRP A 43 -1.12 -1.09 -7.48
N TRP A 44 -0.94 -2.37 -7.17
CA TRP A 44 -0.18 -2.79 -6.00
C TRP A 44 1.30 -2.41 -6.09
N GLY A 45 1.92 -2.53 -7.27
CA GLY A 45 3.29 -2.08 -7.50
C GLY A 45 3.44 -0.58 -7.27
N ILE A 46 2.52 0.23 -7.80
CA ILE A 46 2.45 1.68 -7.56
C ILE A 46 2.28 1.97 -6.05
N GLY A 47 1.46 1.19 -5.36
CA GLY A 47 1.24 1.34 -3.92
C GLY A 47 2.50 1.07 -3.11
N ILE A 48 3.19 -0.04 -3.37
CA ILE A 48 4.47 -0.36 -2.71
C ILE A 48 5.56 0.65 -3.09
N PHE A 49 5.53 1.21 -4.30
CA PHE A 49 6.42 2.31 -4.67
C PHE A 49 6.18 3.54 -3.79
N PHE A 50 4.95 4.01 -3.64
CA PHE A 50 4.65 5.18 -2.80
C PHE A 50 4.89 4.92 -1.31
N TYR A 51 4.66 3.69 -0.86
CA TYR A 51 5.04 3.23 0.47
C TYR A 51 6.56 3.35 0.69
N GLY A 52 7.36 2.84 -0.25
CA GLY A 52 8.81 2.97 -0.23
C GLY A 52 9.30 4.41 -0.34
N LEU A 53 8.61 5.24 -1.13
CA LEU A 53 8.92 6.66 -1.25
C LEU A 53 8.65 7.42 0.05
N GLY A 54 7.54 7.14 0.74
CA GLY A 54 7.23 7.71 2.05
C GLY A 54 8.31 7.39 3.08
N THR A 55 8.63 6.10 3.25
CA THR A 55 9.69 5.65 4.17
C THR A 55 11.09 6.13 3.74
N GLY A 56 11.33 6.32 2.44
CA GLY A 56 12.57 6.91 1.92
C GLY A 56 12.71 8.39 2.28
N LEU A 57 11.61 9.14 2.27
CA LEU A 57 11.59 10.53 2.70
C LEU A 57 11.77 10.66 4.22
N GLU A 58 11.19 9.76 5.01
CA GLU A 58 11.46 9.67 6.47
C GLU A 58 12.93 9.38 6.76
N SER A 59 13.53 8.48 5.98
CA SER A 59 14.95 8.17 6.04
C SER A 59 15.80 9.41 5.73
N ALA A 60 15.44 10.14 4.66
CA ALA A 60 16.15 11.36 4.28
C ALA A 60 16.02 12.45 5.35
N ILE A 61 14.84 12.63 5.95
CA ILE A 61 14.60 13.56 7.06
C ILE A 61 15.45 13.18 8.28
N THR A 62 15.54 11.89 8.59
CA THR A 62 16.35 11.40 9.72
C THR A 62 17.84 11.66 9.50
N LEU A 63 18.35 11.38 8.30
CA LEU A 63 19.78 11.43 7.97
C LEU A 63 20.30 12.85 7.71
N PHE A 64 19.51 13.67 7.01
CA PHE A 64 19.94 14.95 6.47
C PHE A 64 19.22 16.15 7.09
N GLY A 65 18.28 15.89 8.00
CA GLY A 65 17.42 16.91 8.59
C GLY A 65 16.18 17.20 7.74
N ASN A 66 15.17 17.76 8.40
CA ASN A 66 13.90 18.04 7.78
C ASN A 66 13.88 19.38 7.06
N THR A 67 13.12 19.44 5.97
CA THR A 67 12.78 20.68 5.26
C THR A 67 11.29 20.71 4.97
N ALA A 68 10.76 21.92 4.75
CA ALA A 68 9.38 22.12 4.31
C ALA A 68 9.03 21.27 3.07
N TRP A 69 9.97 21.16 2.12
CA TRP A 69 9.79 20.37 0.90
C TRP A 69 9.74 18.87 1.20
N LEU A 70 10.64 18.36 2.03
CA LEU A 70 10.66 16.94 2.42
C LEU A 70 9.36 16.55 3.12
N THR A 71 8.90 17.34 4.09
CA THR A 71 7.66 17.06 4.83
C THR A 71 6.44 17.10 3.91
N LYS A 72 6.33 18.07 2.99
CA LYS A 72 5.22 18.14 2.03
C LYS A 72 5.22 16.96 1.06
N THR A 73 6.39 16.59 0.54
CA THR A 73 6.53 15.46 -0.38
C THR A 73 6.21 14.15 0.34
N TRP A 74 6.65 14.00 1.58
CA TRP A 74 6.30 12.87 2.45
C TRP A 74 4.79 12.81 2.69
N TYR A 75 4.15 13.95 2.95
CA TYR A 75 2.71 14.00 3.18
C TYR A 75 1.93 13.50 1.95
N VAL A 76 2.34 13.89 0.75
CA VAL A 76 1.72 13.41 -0.49
C VAL A 76 2.03 11.93 -0.72
N ALA A 77 3.30 11.52 -0.63
CA ALA A 77 3.73 10.17 -0.94
C ALA A 77 3.24 9.14 0.09
N GLY A 78 3.53 9.37 1.37
CA GLY A 78 3.18 8.47 2.46
C GLY A 78 1.73 8.63 2.92
N ALA A 79 1.33 9.84 3.30
CA ALA A 79 0.04 10.02 3.95
C ALA A 79 -1.16 9.95 2.98
N LEU A 80 -1.04 10.47 1.75
CA LEU A 80 -2.11 10.38 0.75
C LEU A 80 -1.98 9.13 -0.13
N LEU A 81 -0.80 8.88 -0.71
CA LEU A 81 -0.59 7.84 -1.71
C LEU A 81 -0.06 6.51 -1.15
N GLY A 82 0.29 6.42 0.13
CA GLY A 82 0.88 5.19 0.68
C GLY A 82 -0.11 4.00 0.69
N GLY A 83 -1.35 4.25 1.12
CA GLY A 83 -2.40 3.23 1.20
C GLY A 83 -3.31 3.15 -0.02
N TYR A 84 -3.52 4.28 -0.72
CA TYR A 84 -4.54 4.39 -1.76
C TYR A 84 -4.34 3.43 -2.95
N PRO A 85 -3.17 3.37 -3.62
CA PRO A 85 -3.01 2.52 -4.79
C PRO A 85 -3.07 1.03 -4.43
N LEU A 86 -2.64 0.65 -3.22
CA LEU A 86 -2.81 -0.72 -2.71
C LEU A 86 -4.29 -1.10 -2.64
N ALA A 87 -5.11 -0.20 -2.08
CA ALA A 87 -6.55 -0.36 -1.99
C ALA A 87 -7.23 -0.37 -3.37
N GLN A 88 -6.80 0.51 -4.27
CA GLN A 88 -7.28 0.57 -5.65
C GLN A 88 -6.98 -0.73 -6.40
N GLY A 89 -5.81 -1.33 -6.18
CA GLY A 89 -5.49 -2.66 -6.73
C GLY A 89 -6.45 -3.74 -6.24
N THR A 90 -6.84 -3.72 -4.97
CA THR A 90 -7.85 -4.65 -4.44
C THR A 90 -9.24 -4.39 -5.03
N VAL A 91 -9.59 -3.12 -5.29
CA VAL A 91 -10.82 -2.76 -6.01
C VAL A 91 -10.85 -3.37 -7.41
N PHE A 92 -9.75 -3.26 -8.16
CA PHE A 92 -9.62 -3.91 -9.47
C PHE A 92 -9.62 -5.45 -9.40
N LEU A 93 -9.30 -6.02 -8.24
CA LEU A 93 -9.32 -7.46 -8.02
C LEU A 93 -10.71 -7.99 -7.65
N LEU A 94 -11.45 -7.27 -6.78
CA LEU A 94 -12.68 -7.76 -6.17
C LEU A 94 -13.95 -7.21 -6.82
N LEU A 95 -13.90 -6.00 -7.38
CA LEU A 95 -15.06 -5.36 -7.97
C LEU A 95 -15.07 -5.52 -9.49
N ARG A 96 -16.26 -5.33 -10.07
CA ARG A 96 -16.46 -5.28 -11.53
C ARG A 96 -15.63 -4.15 -12.13
N TRP A 97 -15.06 -4.41 -13.30
CA TRP A 97 -14.18 -3.49 -14.05
C TRP A 97 -14.73 -2.06 -14.16
N ARG A 98 -16.02 -1.91 -14.50
CA ARG A 98 -16.67 -0.59 -14.60
C ARG A 98 -16.65 0.16 -13.26
N THR A 99 -16.97 -0.52 -12.16
CA THR A 99 -16.96 0.08 -10.82
C THR A 99 -15.55 0.47 -10.40
N ALA A 100 -14.55 -0.34 -10.71
CA ALA A 100 -13.16 -0.02 -10.41
C ALA A 100 -12.69 1.26 -11.12
N TRP A 101 -13.05 1.42 -12.40
CA TRP A 101 -12.74 2.65 -13.15
C TRP A 101 -13.53 3.87 -12.68
N ILE A 102 -14.82 3.72 -12.34
CA ILE A 102 -15.60 4.83 -11.77
C ILE A 102 -14.97 5.30 -10.47
N LEU A 103 -14.60 4.38 -9.56
CA LEU A 103 -13.91 4.73 -8.32
C LEU A 103 -12.56 5.42 -8.59
N THR A 104 -11.81 4.94 -9.60
CA THR A 104 -10.55 5.59 -10.02
C THR A 104 -10.80 7.02 -10.49
N ALA A 105 -11.80 7.22 -11.36
CA ALA A 105 -12.15 8.51 -11.94
C ALA A 105 -12.64 9.52 -10.90
N ILE A 106 -13.22 9.06 -9.79
CA ILE A 106 -13.63 9.92 -8.66
C ILE A 106 -12.45 10.22 -7.74
N THR A 107 -11.67 9.20 -7.37
CA THR A 107 -10.63 9.31 -6.33
C THR A 107 -9.34 9.96 -6.83
N LEU A 108 -8.93 9.74 -8.08
CA LEU A 108 -7.71 10.37 -8.62
C LEU A 108 -7.79 11.89 -8.67
N PRO A 109 -8.87 12.53 -9.18
CA PRO A 109 -8.99 13.98 -9.12
C PRO A 109 -8.99 14.52 -7.69
N PHE A 110 -9.66 13.82 -6.77
CA PHE A 110 -9.63 14.19 -5.35
C PHE A 110 -8.20 14.17 -4.80
N LEU A 111 -7.41 13.14 -5.10
CA LEU A 111 -6.01 13.05 -4.69
C LEU A 111 -5.15 14.16 -5.29
N ALA A 112 -5.36 14.48 -6.58
CA ALA A 112 -4.64 15.56 -7.24
C ALA A 112 -4.94 16.92 -6.60
N VAL A 113 -6.22 17.18 -6.27
CA VAL A 113 -6.64 18.40 -5.56
C VAL A 113 -6.04 18.43 -4.15
N ALA A 114 -6.12 17.34 -3.40
CA ALA A 114 -5.54 17.24 -2.05
C ALA A 114 -4.02 17.48 -2.06
N ALA A 115 -3.30 16.83 -2.99
CA ALA A 115 -1.86 17.03 -3.15
C ALA A 115 -1.53 18.49 -3.51
N THR A 116 -2.31 19.11 -4.39
CA THR A 116 -2.13 20.52 -4.76
C THR A 116 -2.28 21.44 -3.53
N PHE A 117 -3.31 21.24 -2.70
CA PHE A 117 -3.47 22.02 -1.48
C PHE A 117 -2.37 21.79 -0.45
N VAL A 118 -1.84 20.57 -0.32
CA VAL A 118 -0.68 20.28 0.52
C VAL A 118 0.56 21.05 0.04
N LEU A 119 0.81 21.04 -1.27
CA LEU A 119 1.97 21.70 -1.86
C LEU A 119 1.88 23.23 -1.74
N LEU A 120 0.68 23.80 -1.94
CA LEU A 120 0.43 25.24 -1.86
C LEU A 120 0.29 25.77 -0.43
N SER A 121 -0.08 24.93 0.54
CA SER A 121 -0.26 25.36 1.92
C SER A 121 1.01 26.03 2.45
N PRO A 122 0.94 27.24 3.03
CA PRO A 122 2.07 27.85 3.72
C PRO A 122 2.57 26.93 4.86
N VAL A 123 3.83 27.11 5.24
CA VAL A 123 4.51 26.27 6.24
C VAL A 123 4.82 27.09 7.49
N ASP A 124 4.37 26.58 8.63
CA ASP A 124 4.78 27.08 9.94
C ASP A 124 6.11 26.43 10.35
N LEU A 125 7.19 27.21 10.27
CA LEU A 125 8.52 26.74 10.60
C LEU A 125 8.70 26.48 12.11
N ALA A 126 7.85 27.04 12.97
CA ALA A 126 7.90 26.77 14.41
C ALA A 126 7.47 25.34 14.74
N GLN A 127 6.68 24.72 13.86
CA GLN A 127 6.23 23.33 13.97
C GLN A 127 7.13 22.34 13.21
N LEU A 128 8.17 22.84 12.52
CA LEU A 128 9.04 22.00 11.71
C LEU A 128 10.04 21.27 12.60
N GLU A 129 9.83 19.96 12.74
CA GLU A 129 10.68 19.12 13.55
C GLU A 129 11.92 18.68 12.78
N ALA A 130 13.09 18.70 13.43
CA ALA A 130 14.38 18.50 12.77
C ALA A 130 14.56 17.10 12.15
N HIS A 131 14.03 16.05 12.78
CA HIS A 131 14.32 14.65 12.41
C HIS A 131 13.07 13.77 12.22
N ARG A 132 11.89 14.39 12.06
CA ARG A 132 10.67 13.65 11.74
C ARG A 132 9.67 14.50 10.95
N PRO A 133 8.93 13.90 10.00
CA PRO A 133 7.88 14.59 9.30
C PRO A 133 6.64 14.76 10.20
N SER A 134 5.95 15.89 10.05
CA SER A 134 4.66 16.11 10.70
C SER A 134 3.71 16.90 9.81
N GLY A 135 2.43 16.52 9.82
CA GLY A 135 1.38 17.30 9.17
C GLY A 135 1.03 18.61 9.87
N SER A 136 1.51 18.84 11.10
CA SER A 136 1.23 20.07 11.86
C SER A 136 1.88 21.31 11.24
N VAL A 137 2.89 21.13 10.38
CA VAL A 137 3.58 22.24 9.70
C VAL A 137 2.70 22.97 8.68
N LEU A 138 1.60 22.36 8.24
CA LEU A 138 0.71 22.93 7.23
C LEU A 138 -0.20 23.99 7.88
N VAL A 139 -0.03 25.26 7.50
CA VAL A 139 -0.86 26.37 8.00
C VAL A 139 -2.33 26.15 7.67
N TRP A 140 -2.63 25.64 6.46
CA TRP A 140 -3.99 25.23 6.11
C TRP A 140 -4.36 23.92 6.78
N SER A 141 -4.67 23.99 8.08
CA SER A 141 -4.96 22.81 8.90
C SER A 141 -6.12 21.96 8.38
N TRP A 142 -7.09 22.57 7.67
CA TRP A 142 -8.22 21.87 7.05
C TRP A 142 -7.78 20.86 5.97
N VAL A 143 -6.62 21.06 5.33
CA VAL A 143 -6.07 20.11 4.33
C VAL A 143 -5.82 18.75 4.95
N ARG A 144 -5.50 18.70 6.26
CA ARG A 144 -5.30 17.46 7.01
C ARG A 144 -6.58 16.63 7.14
N LEU A 145 -7.75 17.23 6.94
CA LEU A 145 -9.04 16.53 6.94
C LEU A 145 -9.27 15.72 5.67
N LEU A 146 -8.52 15.98 4.59
CA LEU A 146 -8.63 15.22 3.35
C LEU A 146 -8.05 13.80 3.47
N THR A 147 -6.99 13.64 4.27
CA THR A 147 -6.27 12.38 4.45
C THR A 147 -7.13 11.27 5.10
N PRO A 148 -7.92 11.51 6.17
CA PRO A 148 -8.84 10.52 6.71
C PRO A 148 -9.79 9.88 5.69
N PHE A 149 -10.27 10.61 4.69
CA PHE A 149 -11.16 10.04 3.66
C PHE A 149 -10.45 8.99 2.81
N ILE A 150 -9.20 9.28 2.43
CA ILE A 150 -8.37 8.35 1.66
C ILE A 150 -7.92 7.16 2.52
N ASN A 151 -7.59 7.40 3.78
CA ASN A 151 -7.24 6.32 4.70
C ASN A 151 -8.44 5.43 4.99
N LEU A 152 -9.65 5.99 5.10
CA LEU A 152 -10.88 5.21 5.22
C LEU A 152 -11.12 4.36 3.97
N TYR A 153 -10.91 4.92 2.78
CA TYR A 153 -10.95 4.16 1.54
C TYR A 153 -9.96 2.99 1.56
N ALA A 154 -8.73 3.22 2.03
CA ALA A 154 -7.72 2.18 2.17
C ALA A 154 -8.13 1.10 3.20
N VAL A 155 -8.66 1.50 4.36
CA VAL A 155 -9.17 0.56 5.38
C VAL A 155 -10.27 -0.32 4.80
N VAL A 156 -11.24 0.26 4.09
CA VAL A 156 -12.36 -0.51 3.52
C VAL A 156 -11.87 -1.51 2.47
N PHE A 157 -11.06 -1.08 1.50
CA PHE A 157 -10.73 -1.92 0.36
C PHE A 157 -9.46 -2.76 0.54
N LEU A 158 -8.39 -2.23 1.13
CA LEU A 158 -7.18 -3.01 1.38
C LEU A 158 -7.40 -3.97 2.56
N ILE A 159 -7.76 -3.45 3.73
CA ILE A 159 -7.89 -4.26 4.94
C ILE A 159 -9.19 -5.08 4.86
N GLY A 160 -10.33 -4.45 4.61
CA GLY A 160 -11.62 -5.15 4.51
C GLY A 160 -11.64 -6.16 3.36
N GLY A 161 -11.06 -5.83 2.21
CA GLY A 161 -10.93 -6.76 1.07
C GLY A 161 -10.06 -7.98 1.39
N ALA A 162 -8.96 -7.79 2.12
CA ALA A 162 -8.10 -8.88 2.57
C ALA A 162 -8.81 -9.75 3.64
N ILE A 163 -9.49 -9.15 4.62
CA ILE A 163 -10.27 -9.90 5.64
C ILE A 163 -11.37 -10.74 4.96
N LEU A 164 -12.16 -10.14 4.07
CA LEU A 164 -13.22 -10.83 3.35
C LEU A 164 -12.65 -12.00 2.52
N SER A 165 -11.54 -11.77 1.82
CA SER A 165 -10.86 -12.80 1.04
C SER A 165 -10.35 -13.93 1.93
N SER A 166 -9.78 -13.60 3.09
CA SER A 166 -9.32 -14.58 4.08
C SER A 166 -10.46 -15.48 4.56
N ILE A 167 -11.58 -14.90 4.98
CA ILE A 167 -12.76 -15.64 5.44
C ILE A 167 -13.32 -16.53 4.31
N ARG A 168 -13.40 -16.01 3.09
CA ARG A 168 -13.90 -16.76 1.93
C ARG A 168 -13.03 -17.98 1.63
N TYR A 169 -11.71 -17.82 1.66
CA TYR A 169 -10.78 -18.92 1.41
C TYR A 169 -10.69 -19.90 2.58
N ALA A 170 -10.90 -19.46 3.83
CA ALA A 170 -10.89 -20.32 5.00
C ALA A 170 -12.00 -21.39 4.97
N ARG A 171 -13.10 -21.12 4.25
CA ARG A 171 -14.19 -22.09 4.03
C ARG A 171 -13.82 -23.21 3.06
N GLY A 172 -12.74 -23.05 2.29
CA GLY A 172 -12.27 -24.04 1.33
C GLY A 172 -11.44 -25.15 1.98
N ARG A 173 -11.58 -26.39 1.48
CA ARG A 173 -10.91 -27.58 2.07
C ARG A 173 -9.54 -27.92 1.51
N THR A 174 -9.07 -27.23 0.47
CA THR A 174 -7.79 -27.54 -0.20
C THR A 174 -6.62 -26.82 0.47
N ALA A 175 -5.40 -27.36 0.34
CA ALA A 175 -4.18 -26.69 0.80
C ALA A 175 -4.00 -25.30 0.16
N ALA A 176 -4.40 -25.15 -1.11
CA ALA A 176 -4.38 -23.88 -1.82
C ALA A 176 -5.34 -22.84 -1.22
N HIS A 177 -6.53 -23.26 -0.79
CA HIS A 177 -7.47 -22.39 -0.09
C HIS A 177 -6.92 -21.96 1.26
N ARG A 178 -6.35 -22.88 2.06
CA ARG A 178 -5.71 -22.55 3.34
C ARG A 178 -4.55 -21.56 3.17
N ALA A 179 -3.69 -21.76 2.18
CA ALA A 179 -2.58 -20.85 1.89
C ALA A 179 -3.06 -19.44 1.51
N ARG A 180 -4.12 -19.32 0.70
CA ARG A 180 -4.73 -18.03 0.37
C ARG A 180 -5.43 -17.39 1.56
N ALA A 181 -6.06 -18.18 2.43
CA ALA A 181 -6.68 -17.66 3.65
C ALA A 181 -5.62 -17.03 4.58
N LEU A 182 -4.56 -17.78 4.88
CA LEU A 182 -3.43 -17.28 5.67
C LEU A 182 -2.76 -16.08 5.01
N GLY A 183 -2.52 -16.13 3.69
CA GLY A 183 -1.89 -15.04 2.97
C GLY A 183 -2.70 -13.73 3.04
N ASN A 184 -4.02 -13.81 2.88
CA ASN A 184 -4.89 -12.64 3.02
C ASN A 184 -5.00 -12.16 4.49
N ALA A 185 -4.99 -13.08 5.47
CA ALA A 185 -4.94 -12.70 6.89
C ALA A 185 -3.66 -11.94 7.22
N SER A 186 -2.51 -12.40 6.72
CA SER A 186 -1.22 -11.72 6.88
C SER A 186 -1.23 -10.34 6.21
N ILE A 187 -1.79 -10.20 5.01
CA ILE A 187 -1.93 -8.87 4.35
C ILE A 187 -2.81 -7.94 5.19
N ALA A 188 -3.95 -8.43 5.69
CA ALA A 188 -4.84 -7.61 6.53
C ALA A 188 -4.13 -7.14 7.81
N PHE A 189 -3.46 -8.06 8.51
CA PHE A 189 -2.68 -7.73 9.71
C PHE A 189 -1.58 -6.71 9.40
N GLY A 190 -0.81 -6.96 8.34
CA GLY A 190 0.27 -6.06 7.92
C GLY A 190 -0.22 -4.68 7.49
N ALA A 191 -1.40 -4.57 6.88
CA ALA A 191 -1.99 -3.29 6.49
C ALA A 191 -2.60 -2.49 7.67
N ILE A 192 -2.98 -3.14 8.76
CA ILE A 192 -3.47 -2.48 9.98
C ILE A 192 -2.34 -1.75 10.71
N LEU A 193 -1.13 -2.34 10.75
CA LEU A 193 -0.01 -1.85 11.56
C LEU A 193 0.41 -0.40 11.22
N PRO A 194 0.63 -0.01 9.95
CA PRO A 194 0.90 1.39 9.60
C PRO A 194 -0.26 2.33 9.94
N GLY A 195 -1.51 1.85 9.88
CA GLY A 195 -2.68 2.64 10.26
C GLY A 195 -2.72 2.98 11.76
N ILE A 196 -2.37 2.01 12.61
CA ILE A 196 -2.20 2.22 14.05
C ILE A 196 -1.02 3.15 14.29
N GLY A 197 0.14 2.85 13.69
CA GLY A 197 1.36 3.65 13.81
C GLY A 197 1.15 5.11 13.38
N GLY A 198 0.45 5.35 12.28
CA GLY A 198 0.11 6.70 11.81
C GLY A 198 -0.88 7.44 12.70
N SER A 199 -1.77 6.72 13.40
CA SER A 199 -2.64 7.31 14.42
C SER A 199 -1.85 7.70 15.67
N MET A 200 -0.89 6.86 16.08
CA MET A 200 0.05 7.15 17.18
C MET A 200 1.01 8.29 16.85
N ALA A 201 1.48 8.39 15.61
CA ALA A 201 2.30 9.51 15.14
C ALA A 201 1.58 10.85 15.26
N LYS A 202 0.27 10.89 14.95
CA LYS A 202 -0.57 12.08 15.18
C LYS A 202 -0.74 12.42 16.67
N ALA A 203 -0.56 11.45 17.57
CA ALA A 203 -0.54 11.63 19.01
C ALA A 203 0.86 11.90 19.58
N GLY A 204 1.89 12.04 18.72
CA GLY A 204 3.27 12.38 19.09
C GLY A 204 4.25 11.21 19.17
N LEU A 205 3.80 9.96 18.94
CA LEU A 205 4.63 8.75 18.95
C LEU A 205 4.93 8.29 17.52
N VAL A 206 5.87 8.98 16.86
CA VAL A 206 6.21 8.74 15.44
C VAL A 206 6.97 7.44 15.25
N GLU A 207 7.72 6.99 16.25
CA GLU A 207 8.51 5.75 16.24
C GLU A 207 7.61 4.52 16.05
N ALA A 208 6.37 4.58 16.56
CA ALA A 208 5.38 3.53 16.36
C ALA A 208 4.96 3.38 14.89
N LEU A 209 4.99 4.47 14.11
CA LEU A 209 4.78 4.42 12.67
C LEU A 209 5.90 3.64 11.99
N TYR A 210 7.16 3.96 12.26
CA TYR A 210 8.30 3.31 11.60
C TYR A 210 8.35 1.79 11.86
N VAL A 211 8.06 1.39 13.11
CA VAL A 211 7.96 -0.03 13.48
C VAL A 211 6.76 -0.68 12.79
N GLY A 212 5.60 -0.03 12.84
CA GLY A 212 4.37 -0.51 12.21
C GLY A 212 4.50 -0.65 10.70
N GLU A 213 5.29 0.22 10.07
CA GLU A 213 5.58 0.17 8.64
C GLU A 213 6.46 -1.01 8.28
N LEU A 214 7.61 -1.16 8.94
CA LEU A 214 8.53 -2.26 8.65
C LEU A 214 7.86 -3.62 8.85
N ILE A 215 7.23 -3.82 10.01
CA ILE A 215 6.55 -5.08 10.32
C ILE A 215 5.36 -5.27 9.39
N GLY A 216 4.59 -4.21 9.13
CA GLY A 216 3.45 -4.23 8.23
C GLY A 216 3.83 -4.70 6.82
N LEU A 217 4.89 -4.12 6.25
CA LEU A 217 5.43 -4.47 4.95
C LEU A 217 5.86 -5.95 4.88
N LEU A 218 6.55 -6.45 5.92
CA LEU A 218 6.97 -7.84 5.98
C LEU A 218 5.77 -8.80 5.95
N PHE A 219 4.70 -8.49 6.70
CA PHE A 219 3.47 -9.29 6.69
C PHE A 219 2.72 -9.21 5.36
N ILE A 220 2.64 -8.02 4.74
CA ILE A 220 2.03 -7.85 3.41
C ILE A 220 2.78 -8.68 2.38
N TRP A 221 4.12 -8.62 2.37
CA TRP A 221 4.93 -9.37 1.42
C TRP A 221 4.84 -10.89 1.67
N ALA A 222 4.97 -11.34 2.93
CA ALA A 222 4.80 -12.75 3.27
C ALA A 222 3.43 -13.27 2.84
N GLY A 223 2.36 -12.50 3.09
CA GLY A 223 1.01 -12.85 2.69
C GLY A 223 0.83 -12.93 1.17
N PHE A 224 1.41 -11.98 0.43
CA PHE A 224 1.47 -12.03 -1.04
C PHE A 224 2.18 -13.30 -1.53
N ALA A 225 3.33 -13.63 -0.95
CA ALA A 225 4.10 -14.81 -1.33
C ALA A 225 3.32 -16.11 -1.10
N LEU A 226 2.60 -16.23 0.02
CA LEU A 226 1.71 -17.36 0.31
C LEU A 226 0.58 -17.49 -0.74
N CYS A 227 -0.07 -16.38 -1.08
CA CYS A 227 -1.13 -16.36 -2.10
C CYS A 227 -0.62 -16.76 -3.49
N VAL A 228 0.61 -16.36 -3.84
CA VAL A 228 1.23 -16.65 -5.13
C VAL A 228 1.71 -18.09 -5.24
N ARG A 229 2.27 -18.66 -4.16
CA ARG A 229 2.80 -20.03 -4.12
C ARG A 229 1.71 -21.09 -3.95
N ALA A 230 0.49 -20.70 -3.61
CA ALA A 230 -0.64 -21.62 -3.46
C ALA A 230 -0.82 -22.48 -4.72
N PRO A 231 -0.79 -23.82 -4.61
CA PRO A 231 -0.93 -24.71 -5.77
C PRO A 231 -2.19 -24.37 -6.58
N MET A 232 -2.08 -24.40 -7.90
CA MET A 232 -3.27 -24.46 -8.75
C MET A 232 -4.00 -25.75 -8.37
N GLY A 233 -5.19 -25.64 -7.79
CA GLY A 233 -5.98 -26.84 -7.50
C GLY A 233 -6.27 -27.58 -8.80
N ALA A 234 -6.30 -28.91 -8.77
CA ALA A 234 -6.50 -29.76 -9.96
C ALA A 234 -7.72 -29.39 -10.83
N GLY A 235 -8.74 -28.72 -10.25
CA GLY A 235 -9.89 -28.20 -10.98
C GLY A 235 -9.60 -27.02 -11.90
N ALA A 236 -8.60 -26.18 -11.61
CA ALA A 236 -8.23 -25.04 -12.46
C ALA A 236 -7.47 -25.47 -13.72
N SER A 237 -6.74 -26.59 -13.65
CA SER A 237 -6.18 -27.27 -14.82
C SER A 237 -7.28 -27.87 -15.69
N ALA A 238 -8.28 -28.53 -15.10
CA ALA A 238 -9.42 -29.08 -15.84
C ALA A 238 -10.29 -28.00 -16.51
N ASP A 239 -10.56 -26.88 -15.83
CA ASP A 239 -11.29 -25.74 -16.41
C ASP A 239 -10.48 -25.01 -17.50
N ALA A 240 -9.14 -24.98 -17.38
CA ALA A 240 -8.26 -24.43 -18.41
C ALA A 240 -8.12 -25.36 -19.63
N GLU A 241 -8.12 -26.67 -19.40
CA GLU A 241 -8.18 -27.71 -20.44
C GLU A 241 -9.50 -27.63 -21.20
N ALA A 242 -10.63 -27.56 -20.48
CA ALA A 242 -11.98 -27.46 -21.05
C ALA A 242 -12.20 -26.16 -21.83
N ARG A 243 -11.56 -25.05 -21.42
CA ARG A 243 -11.59 -23.80 -22.19
C ARG A 243 -10.68 -23.84 -23.42
N ARG A 244 -9.57 -24.58 -23.37
CA ARG A 244 -8.71 -24.81 -24.54
C ARG A 244 -9.36 -25.70 -25.58
N THR A 245 -10.08 -26.75 -25.17
CA THR A 245 -10.79 -27.64 -26.09
C THR A 245 -12.06 -27.02 -26.67
N ALA A 246 -12.65 -26.03 -26.00
CA ALA A 246 -13.79 -25.28 -26.53
C ALA A 246 -13.40 -24.24 -27.62
N ASP A 247 -12.15 -23.78 -27.63
CA ASP A 247 -11.63 -22.78 -28.58
C ASP A 247 -10.91 -23.41 -29.80
N ASP A 248 -10.80 -24.74 -29.87
CA ASP A 248 -10.15 -25.46 -30.99
C ASP A 248 -11.22 -26.25 -31.79
N PRO A 249 -11.84 -25.66 -32.84
CA PRO A 249 -12.77 -26.40 -33.66
C PRO A 249 -11.97 -27.46 -34.43
N ALA A 250 -12.35 -28.72 -34.27
CA ALA A 250 -11.72 -29.84 -34.97
C ALA A 250 -11.53 -29.52 -36.46
N PRO A 251 -10.39 -29.90 -37.07
CA PRO A 251 -10.15 -29.64 -38.48
C PRO A 251 -11.27 -30.32 -39.28
N ALA A 252 -11.98 -29.53 -40.07
CA ALA A 252 -13.02 -30.01 -40.95
C ALA A 252 -12.43 -31.12 -41.83
N ALA A 253 -12.94 -32.35 -41.66
CA ALA A 253 -12.56 -33.48 -42.48
C ALA A 253 -12.89 -33.16 -43.94
N ALA A 254 -11.89 -33.36 -44.81
CA ALA A 254 -11.94 -33.15 -46.25
C ALA A 254 -12.88 -34.13 -46.95
#